data_AF-A0A2D5F6G3-F1
#
_entry.id   AF-A0A2D5F6G3-F1
#
_cell.length_a   1.000
_cell.length_b   1.000
_cell.length_c   1.000
_cell.angle_alpha   90.00
_cell.angle_beta   90.00
_cell.angle_gamma   90.00
#
_symmetry.space_group_name_H-M   'P 1'
#
loop_
_entity.id
_entity.type
_entity.pdbx_description
1 polymer ?
#
loop_
_entity_poly.entity_id
_entity_poly.type
_entity_poly.pdbx_seq_one_letter_code
_entity_poly.pdbx_strand_id
1 'polypeptide(L)'
;MLDTPDAVLVYIPLMKGLGMSWNEIKQTSRAELEGLLGAMYEHETFHSMDGYNDDDITEMSKNRPEVRQQYHRYLETRRKYDDMLNRKRVTSFTGLMK
;
A
#
# COMPACT_ATOMS: atom_id res chain seq x y z
N MET A 1 24.91 19.15 -0.44
CA MET A 1 25.26 17.79 0.02
C MET A 1 24.03 16.94 -0.21
N LEU A 2 24.17 15.75 -0.80
CA LEU A 2 23.12 14.74 -0.66
C LEU A 2 23.15 14.35 0.80
N ASP A 3 22.14 14.74 1.58
CA ASP A 3 21.95 14.12 2.87
C ASP A 3 21.72 12.64 2.60
N THR A 4 22.72 11.83 2.97
CA THR A 4 22.79 10.38 2.73
C THR A 4 21.48 9.63 3.08
N PRO A 5 20.67 10.06 4.08
CA PRO A 5 19.36 9.47 4.34
C PRO A 5 18.37 9.58 3.18
N ASP A 6 18.28 10.72 2.49
CA ASP A 6 17.25 10.96 1.47
C ASP A 6 17.46 10.09 0.22
N ALA A 7 18.73 9.80 -0.11
CA ALA A 7 19.05 8.91 -1.22
C ALA A 7 18.46 7.51 -1.02
N VAL A 8 18.52 6.99 0.20
CA VAL A 8 18.03 5.65 0.55
C VAL A 8 16.53 5.65 0.80
N LEU A 9 16.01 6.65 1.48
CA LEU A 9 14.63 6.67 1.95
C LEU A 9 13.63 7.21 0.92
N VAL A 10 14.08 8.03 -0.03
CA VAL A 10 13.20 8.69 -1.00
C VAL A 10 13.60 8.37 -2.43
N TYR A 11 14.85 8.64 -2.83
CA TYR A 11 15.22 8.58 -4.25
C TYR A 11 15.29 7.16 -4.78
N ILE A 12 15.97 6.24 -4.10
CA ILE A 12 16.08 4.83 -4.54
C ILE A 12 14.70 4.16 -4.66
N PRO A 13 13.79 4.29 -3.67
CA PRO A 13 12.44 3.77 -3.80
C PRO A 13 11.69 4.33 -5.01
N LEU A 14 11.73 5.65 -5.25
CA LEU A 14 11.05 6.26 -6.38
C LEU A 14 11.65 5.83 -7.73
N MET A 15 12.97 5.69 -7.81
CA MET A 15 13.64 5.16 -9.02
C MET A 15 13.23 3.71 -9.29
N LYS A 16 13.19 2.86 -8.26
CA LYS A 16 12.91 1.42 -8.43
C LYS A 16 11.42 1.11 -8.60
N GLY A 17 10.57 1.74 -7.80
CA GLY A 17 9.15 1.50 -7.77
C GLY A 17 8.39 2.23 -8.87
N LEU A 18 8.77 3.46 -9.19
CA LEU A 18 8.10 4.28 -10.20
C LEU A 18 8.91 4.47 -11.49
N GLY A 19 10.16 4.00 -11.54
CA GLY A 19 11.01 4.15 -12.74
C GLY A 19 11.50 5.57 -12.99
N MET A 20 11.37 6.48 -12.01
CA MET A 20 11.79 7.88 -12.17
C MET A 20 13.29 7.98 -12.45
N SER A 21 13.65 8.80 -13.43
CA SER A 21 15.04 9.15 -13.70
C SER A 21 15.60 10.13 -12.67
N TRP A 22 16.93 10.19 -12.57
CA TRP A 22 17.59 11.17 -11.71
C TRP A 22 17.28 12.63 -12.07
N ASN A 23 17.04 12.91 -13.36
CA ASN A 23 16.69 14.26 -13.79
C ASN A 23 15.28 14.65 -13.35
N GLU A 24 14.32 13.73 -13.43
CA GLU A 24 12.96 13.96 -12.93
C GLU A 24 12.99 14.20 -11.42
N ILE A 25 13.69 13.36 -10.65
CA ILE A 25 13.80 13.54 -9.19
C ILE A 25 14.35 14.92 -8.80
N LYS A 26 15.37 15.42 -9.53
CA LYS A 26 15.93 16.75 -9.27
C LYS A 26 15.00 17.90 -9.66
N GLN A 27 14.05 17.66 -10.58
CA GLN A 27 13.10 18.66 -11.05
C GLN A 27 11.80 18.66 -10.24
N THR A 28 11.51 17.58 -9.53
CA THR A 28 10.36 17.46 -8.64
C THR A 28 10.66 18.05 -7.26
N SER A 29 9.69 18.73 -6.66
CA SER A 29 9.86 19.29 -5.32
C SER A 29 9.87 18.20 -4.24
N ARG A 30 10.48 18.50 -3.08
CA ARG A 30 10.52 17.59 -1.92
C ARG A 30 9.12 17.07 -1.55
N ALA A 31 8.14 17.97 -1.44
CA ALA A 31 6.78 17.63 -1.04
C ALA A 31 6.10 16.68 -2.04
N GLU A 32 6.34 16.89 -3.34
CA GLU A 32 5.83 16.00 -4.38
C GLU A 32 6.49 14.63 -4.34
N LEU A 33 7.82 14.55 -4.14
CA LEU A 33 8.53 13.28 -4.01
C LEU A 33 8.03 12.47 -2.81
N GLU A 34 7.81 13.12 -1.67
CA GLU A 34 7.25 12.48 -0.47
C GLU A 34 5.81 12.03 -0.68
N GLY A 35 5.00 12.84 -1.38
CA GLY A 35 3.63 12.47 -1.77
C GLY A 35 3.59 11.27 -2.70
N LEU A 36 4.45 11.24 -3.72
CA LEU A 36 4.59 10.10 -4.65
C LEU A 36 5.04 8.84 -3.91
N LEU A 37 6.01 8.97 -3.00
CA LEU A 37 6.51 7.86 -2.20
C LEU A 37 5.40 7.28 -1.31
N GLY A 38 4.66 8.15 -0.62
CA GLY A 38 3.53 7.74 0.21
C GLY A 38 2.43 7.04 -0.60
N ALA A 39 2.07 7.62 -1.75
CA ALA A 39 1.07 7.03 -2.65
C ALA A 39 1.51 5.66 -3.19
N MET A 40 2.79 5.51 -3.55
CA MET A 40 3.36 4.24 -4.00
C MET A 40 3.25 3.17 -2.91
N TYR A 41 3.67 3.46 -1.68
CA TYR A 41 3.56 2.49 -0.58
C TYR A 41 2.12 2.15 -0.22
N GLU A 42 1.22 3.14 -0.28
CA GLU A 42 -0.20 2.91 -0.03
C GLU A 42 -0.82 2.01 -1.12
N HIS A 43 -0.49 2.23 -2.39
CA HIS A 43 -0.89 1.38 -3.51
C HIS A 43 -0.34 -0.06 -3.36
N GLU A 44 0.95 -0.22 -3.07
CA GLU A 44 1.57 -1.53 -2.83
C GLU A 44 0.88 -2.28 -1.69
N THR A 45 0.53 -1.59 -0.59
CA THR A 45 -0.18 -2.19 0.53
C THR A 45 -1.60 -2.59 0.14
N PHE A 46 -2.33 -1.71 -0.54
CA PHE A 46 -3.70 -1.97 -0.99
C PHE A 46 -3.80 -3.15 -1.95
N HIS A 47 -2.76 -3.39 -2.76
CA HIS A 47 -2.72 -4.51 -3.72
C HIS A 47 -1.88 -5.71 -3.26
N SER A 48 -1.33 -5.68 -2.04
CA SER A 48 -0.39 -6.71 -1.55
C SER A 48 -0.99 -8.11 -1.44
N MET A 49 -2.30 -8.22 -1.30
CA MET A 49 -3.04 -9.48 -1.13
C MET A 49 -4.00 -9.76 -2.28
N ASP A 50 -3.84 -9.08 -3.41
CA ASP A 50 -4.67 -9.33 -4.58
C ASP A 50 -4.44 -10.74 -5.14
N GLY A 51 -5.53 -11.45 -5.42
CA GLY A 51 -5.49 -12.82 -5.93
C GLY A 51 -5.43 -13.92 -4.86
N TYR A 52 -5.25 -13.57 -3.59
CA TYR A 52 -5.34 -14.53 -2.48
C TYR A 52 -6.75 -14.54 -1.87
N ASN A 53 -7.22 -15.73 -1.49
CA ASN A 53 -8.41 -15.88 -0.66
C ASN A 53 -8.02 -16.00 0.83
N ASP A 54 -9.01 -15.97 1.72
CA ASP A 54 -8.78 -16.01 3.18
C ASP A 54 -8.14 -17.33 3.65
N ASP A 55 -8.41 -18.44 2.95
CA ASP A 55 -7.82 -19.76 3.24
C ASP A 55 -6.33 -19.79 2.87
N ASP A 56 -5.96 -19.22 1.72
CA ASP A 56 -4.57 -19.08 1.27
C ASP A 56 -3.76 -18.26 2.28
N ILE A 57 -4.32 -17.14 2.75
CA ILE A 57 -3.68 -16.27 3.74
C ILE A 57 -3.52 -16.99 5.07
N THR A 58 -4.54 -17.74 5.49
CA THR A 58 -4.49 -18.53 6.72
C THR A 58 -3.37 -19.57 6.65
N GLU A 59 -3.26 -20.29 5.53
CA GLU A 59 -2.22 -21.30 5.34
C GLU A 59 -0.82 -20.67 5.26
N MET A 60 -0.65 -19.59 4.50
CA MET A 60 0.61 -18.84 4.45
C MET A 60 1.04 -18.35 5.83
N SER A 61 0.09 -17.91 6.65
CA SER A 61 0.37 -17.37 7.98
C SER A 61 0.85 -18.39 9.00
N LYS A 62 0.55 -19.68 8.79
CA LYS A 62 1.07 -20.77 9.63
C LYS A 62 2.57 -20.93 9.44
N ASN A 63 3.03 -20.77 8.20
CA ASN A 63 4.43 -20.92 7.82
C ASN A 63 5.22 -19.60 7.93
N ARG A 64 4.56 -18.46 7.77
CA ARG A 64 5.15 -17.11 7.78
C ARG A 64 4.30 -16.15 8.63
N PRO A 65 4.60 -16.01 9.93
CA PRO A 65 3.82 -15.17 10.84
C PRO A 65 3.70 -13.70 10.39
N GLU A 66 4.67 -13.18 9.65
CA GLU A 66 4.70 -11.81 9.11
C GLU A 66 3.52 -11.55 8.17
N VAL A 67 3.01 -12.59 7.49
CA VAL A 67 1.85 -12.50 6.60
C VAL A 67 0.60 -12.05 7.36
N ARG A 68 0.46 -12.39 8.65
CA ARG A 68 -0.67 -11.90 9.45
C ARG A 68 -0.65 -10.39 9.58
N GLN A 69 0.52 -9.82 9.87
CA GLN A 69 0.67 -8.37 10.00
C GLN A 69 0.45 -7.67 8.67
N GLN A 70 0.94 -8.26 7.57
CA GLN A 70 0.70 -7.73 6.23
C GLN A 70 -0.79 -7.78 5.86
N TYR A 71 -1.49 -8.85 6.21
CA TYR A 71 -2.93 -8.97 5.97
C TYR A 71 -3.73 -7.95 6.76
N HIS A 72 -3.38 -7.70 8.03
CA HIS A 72 -4.03 -6.65 8.82
C HIS A 72 -3.83 -5.27 8.19
N ARG A 73 -2.61 -4.92 7.75
CA ARG A 73 -2.35 -3.66 7.04
C ARG A 73 -3.16 -3.55 5.75
N TYR A 74 -3.22 -4.62 4.96
CA TYR A 74 -4.07 -4.70 3.78
C TYR A 74 -5.55 -4.42 4.10
N LEU A 75 -6.10 -5.06 5.12
CA LEU A 75 -7.50 -4.86 5.52
C LEU A 75 -7.79 -3.42 5.97
N GLU A 76 -6.87 -2.80 6.72
CA GLU A 76 -6.96 -1.40 7.14
C GLU A 76 -6.98 -0.45 5.95
N THR A 77 -6.01 -0.59 5.04
CA THR A 77 -5.94 0.22 3.81
C THR A 77 -7.16 -0.01 2.93
N ARG A 78 -7.60 -1.26 2.78
CA ARG A 78 -8.79 -1.60 2.00
C ARG A 78 -10.05 -0.95 2.55
N ARG A 79 -10.26 -1.04 3.87
CA ARG A 79 -11.39 -0.41 4.55
C ARG A 79 -11.41 1.10 4.35
N LYS A 80 -10.26 1.77 4.49
CA LYS A 80 -10.12 3.22 4.25
C LYS A 80 -10.67 3.60 2.88
N TYR A 81 -10.28 2.89 1.82
CA TYR A 81 -10.74 3.19 0.47
C TYR A 81 -12.18 2.76 0.19
N ASP A 82 -12.63 1.64 0.76
CA ASP A 82 -14.04 1.22 0.66
C ASP A 82 -14.97 2.29 1.28
N ASP A 83 -14.57 2.86 2.42
CA ASP A 83 -15.27 3.97 3.08
C ASP A 83 -15.27 5.25 2.20
N MET A 84 -14.11 5.61 1.62
CA MET A 84 -14.00 6.79 0.72
C MET A 84 -14.83 6.65 -0.55
N LEU A 85 -14.90 5.45 -1.12
CA LEU A 85 -15.63 5.16 -2.36
C LEU A 85 -17.12 4.93 -2.13
N ASN A 86 -17.62 5.08 -0.89
CA ASN A 86 -18.98 4.71 -0.48
C ASN A 86 -19.35 3.26 -0.85
N ARG A 87 -18.35 2.39 -1.00
CA ARG A 87 -18.53 0.95 -1.22
C ARG A 87 -18.75 0.29 0.12
N LYS A 88 -19.84 0.64 0.81
CA LYS A 88 -20.23 -0.04 2.04
C LYS A 88 -20.54 -1.49 1.71
N ARG A 89 -19.62 -2.39 2.03
CA ARG A 89 -19.91 -3.82 2.08
C ARG A 89 -21.03 -4.02 3.09
N VAL A 90 -22.13 -4.62 2.65
CA VAL A 90 -23.20 -5.05 3.54
C VAL A 90 -22.65 -6.22 4.35
N THR A 91 -22.28 -5.95 5.60
CA THR A 91 -21.59 -6.89 6.48
C THR A 91 -22.53 -7.81 7.26
N SER A 92 -23.85 -7.59 7.18
CA SER A 92 -24.83 -8.37 7.92
C SER A 92 -26.04 -8.76 7.09
N PHE A 93 -26.60 -9.93 7.40
CA PHE A 93 -27.80 -10.48 6.76
C PHE A 93 -29.00 -9.51 6.83
N THR A 94 -29.09 -8.72 7.90
CA THR A 94 -30.11 -7.69 8.08
C THR A 94 -30.00 -6.54 7.06
N GLY A 95 -28.80 -6.26 6.57
CA GLY A 95 -28.59 -5.25 5.53
C GLY A 95 -28.90 -5.74 4.11
N LEU A 96 -29.03 -7.06 3.90
CA LEU A 96 -29.39 -7.69 2.62
C LEU A 96 -30.92 -7.85 2.43
N MET A 97 -31.70 -7.73 3.51
CA MET A 97 -33.17 -7.90 3.49
C MET A 97 -33.97 -6.58 3.41
N LYS A 98 -33.36 -5.51 2.91
CA LYS A 98 -34.05 -4.26 2.52
C LYS A 98 -34.04 -4.10 1.02
#